data_AF-A0A8S0RN96-F1
#
_entry.id   AF-A0A8S0RN96-F1
#
_cell.length_a   1.000
_cell.length_b   1.000
_cell.length_c   1.000
_cell.angle_alpha   90.00
_cell.angle_beta   90.00
_cell.angle_gamma   90.00
#
_symmetry.space_group_name_H-M   'P 1'
#
loop_
_entity.id
_entity.type
_entity.pdbx_description
1 polymer ?
#
loop_
_entity_poly.entity_id
_entity_poly.type
_entity_poly.pdbx_seq_one_letter_code
_entity_poly.pdbx_strand_id
1 'polypeptide(L)'
;MTRAFGDERLKNHITAEPHVVMDKIDEQAEFIVLAASDGLWKVMSNHKAVDCISEINDGDQEAAEELIKEALSRGSQDDSSCVVMFE
;
A
#
# COMPACT_ATOMS: atom_id res chain seq x y z
N MET A 1 -11.02 -2.32 11.95
CA MET A 1 -10.66 -0.92 11.65
C MET A 1 -11.25 -0.05 12.77
N THR A 2 -10.44 0.75 13.47
CA THR A 2 -10.94 1.66 14.55
C THR A 2 -11.11 3.11 14.08
N ARG A 3 -10.77 3.37 12.82
CA ARG A 3 -10.87 4.69 12.19
C ARG A 3 -11.43 4.55 10.77
N ALA A 4 -12.47 5.29 10.43
CA ALA A 4 -13.09 5.24 9.10
C ALA A 4 -13.81 6.55 8.81
N PHE A 5 -13.92 6.91 7.53
CA PHE A 5 -14.84 7.95 7.10
C PHE A 5 -16.28 7.42 7.12
N GLY A 6 -17.20 8.16 7.73
CA GLY A 6 -18.60 7.76 7.80
C GLY A 6 -18.94 6.95 9.05
N ASP A 7 -19.38 5.70 8.86
CA ASP A 7 -19.84 4.75 9.89
C ASP A 7 -20.70 5.39 10.99
N GLU A 8 -21.75 6.10 10.58
CA GLU A 8 -22.57 6.92 11.48
C GLU A 8 -23.09 6.14 12.70
N ARG A 9 -23.49 4.88 12.49
CA ARG A 9 -24.02 4.00 13.54
C ARG A 9 -22.97 3.54 14.55
N LEU A 10 -21.69 3.71 14.28
CA LEU A 10 -20.56 3.25 15.10
C LEU A 10 -19.67 4.40 15.62
N LYS A 11 -20.10 5.67 15.48
CA LYS A 11 -19.30 6.85 15.87
C LYS A 11 -18.87 6.90 17.33
N ASN A 12 -19.53 6.16 18.22
CA ASN A 12 -19.10 6.06 19.62
C ASN A 12 -17.85 5.19 19.82
N HIS A 13 -17.44 4.43 18.80
CA HIS A 13 -16.31 3.49 18.85
C HIS A 13 -15.29 3.69 17.73
N ILE A 14 -15.62 4.49 16.71
CA ILE A 14 -14.80 4.73 15.52
C ILE A 14 -14.63 6.24 15.32
N THR A 15 -13.41 6.68 15.02
CA THR A 15 -13.09 8.09 14.72
C THR A 15 -12.78 8.30 13.23
N ALA A 16 -13.08 9.48 12.70
CA ALA A 16 -12.68 9.89 11.35
C ALA A 16 -11.35 10.68 11.33
N GLU A 17 -10.69 10.83 12.48
CA GLU A 17 -9.43 11.55 12.58
C GLU A 17 -8.27 10.76 11.95
N PRO A 18 -7.58 11.30 10.93
CA PRO A 18 -6.46 10.62 10.31
C PRO A 18 -5.23 10.61 11.22
N HIS A 19 -4.30 9.69 10.92
CA HIS A 19 -2.94 9.77 11.42
C HIS A 19 -2.09 10.51 10.39
N VAL A 20 -1.49 11.64 10.77
CA VAL A 20 -0.70 12.49 9.86
C VAL A 20 0.76 12.39 10.26
N VAL A 21 1.60 12.03 9.29
CA VAL A 21 3.05 11.97 9.43
C VAL A 21 3.67 12.85 8.34
N MET A 22 4.69 13.61 8.70
CA MET A 22 5.51 14.35 7.76
C MET A 22 6.93 13.82 7.88
N ASP A 23 7.37 13.12 6.84
CA ASP A 23 8.74 12.65 6.70
C ASP A 23 9.39 13.31 5.49
N LYS A 24 10.69 13.58 5.62
CA LYS A 24 11.49 14.12 4.52
C LYS A 24 12.03 12.94 3.72
N ILE A 25 11.69 12.91 2.44
CA ILE A 25 12.28 11.99 1.47
C ILE A 25 13.70 12.50 1.19
N ASP A 26 14.69 11.62 1.32
CA ASP A 26 16.08 11.90 0.96
C ASP A 26 16.45 11.14 -0.32
N GLU A 27 17.63 11.47 -0.88
CA GLU A 27 18.14 10.87 -2.11
C GLU A 27 18.43 9.35 -2.00
N GLN A 28 18.20 8.74 -0.83
CA GLN A 28 18.32 7.28 -0.64
C GLN A 28 16.97 6.57 -0.81
N ALA A 29 15.88 7.31 -0.93
CA ALA A 29 14.56 6.75 -1.15
C ALA A 29 14.38 6.43 -2.63
N GLU A 30 14.50 5.15 -2.99
CA GLU A 30 14.38 4.69 -4.38
C GLU A 30 12.93 4.78 -4.90
N PHE A 31 11.94 4.50 -4.05
CA PHE A 31 10.53 4.55 -4.41
C PHE A 31 9.62 4.58 -3.18
N ILE A 32 8.35 4.92 -3.42
CA ILE A 32 7.27 4.91 -2.43
C ILE A 32 6.19 3.94 -2.89
N VAL A 33 5.79 3.02 -2.01
CA VAL A 33 4.64 2.13 -2.21
C VAL A 33 3.49 2.56 -1.32
N LEU A 34 2.36 2.92 -1.91
CA LEU A 34 1.10 3.19 -1.23
C LEU A 34 0.07 2.14 -1.65
N ALA A 35 -0.29 1.22 -0.75
CA ALA A 35 -1.45 0.38 -0.99
C ALA A 35 -2.73 1.12 -0.62
N ALA A 36 -3.66 1.21 -1.56
CA ALA A 36 -4.98 1.77 -1.34
C ALA A 36 -5.91 0.78 -0.62
N SER A 37 -5.59 -0.51 -0.63
CA SER A 37 -6.34 -1.55 0.09
C SER A 37 -5.42 -2.47 0.91
N ASP A 38 -6.01 -3.17 1.88
CA ASP A 38 -5.29 -4.13 2.72
C ASP A 38 -5.06 -5.48 2.04
N GLY A 39 -5.66 -5.72 0.87
CA GLY A 39 -5.50 -6.95 0.08
C GLY A 39 -4.04 -7.25 -0.23
N LEU A 40 -3.22 -6.22 -0.48
CA LEU A 40 -1.78 -6.37 -0.70
C LEU A 40 -1.06 -6.83 0.59
N TRP A 41 -1.26 -6.09 1.69
CA TRP A 41 -0.54 -6.31 2.95
C TRP A 41 -1.02 -7.54 3.74
N LYS A 42 -2.18 -8.09 3.41
CA LYS A 42 -2.67 -9.37 3.98
C LYS A 42 -1.83 -10.56 3.56
N VAL A 43 -1.27 -10.53 2.35
CA VAL A 43 -0.52 -11.66 1.76
C VAL A 43 0.98 -11.40 1.61
N MET A 44 1.39 -10.14 1.78
CA MET A 44 2.77 -9.71 1.58
C MET A 44 3.23 -8.74 2.69
N SER A 45 4.47 -8.94 3.16
CA SER A 45 5.13 -8.03 4.11
C SER A 45 5.87 -6.91 3.38
N ASN A 46 6.13 -5.78 4.04
CA ASN A 46 6.88 -4.64 3.49
C ASN A 46 8.17 -5.06 2.75
N HIS A 47 9.02 -5.89 3.36
CA HIS A 47 10.26 -6.36 2.74
C HIS A 47 10.02 -7.12 1.43
N LYS A 48 9.05 -8.05 1.42
CA LYS A 48 8.68 -8.80 0.21
C LYS A 48 8.13 -7.90 -0.91
N ALA A 49 7.43 -6.82 -0.54
CA ALA A 49 6.95 -5.86 -1.52
C ALA A 49 8.13 -5.12 -2.16
N VAL A 50 9.09 -4.69 -1.35
CA VAL A 50 10.35 -4.07 -1.83
C VAL A 50 11.12 -5.04 -2.73
N ASP A 51 11.36 -6.27 -2.28
CA ASP A 51 12.07 -7.30 -3.04
C ASP A 51 11.36 -7.66 -4.36
N CYS A 52 10.03 -7.48 -4.44
CA CYS A 52 9.24 -7.77 -5.63
C CYS A 52 9.47 -6.75 -6.75
N ILE A 53 9.75 -5.49 -6.39
CA ILE A 53 9.87 -4.40 -7.36
C ILE A 53 11.27 -3.77 -7.39
N SER A 54 12.22 -4.31 -6.63
CA SER A 54 13.61 -3.79 -6.54
C SER A 54 14.36 -3.83 -7.88
N GLU A 55 13.95 -4.69 -8.81
CA GLU A 55 14.57 -4.82 -10.13
C GLU A 55 13.91 -3.90 -11.19
N ILE A 56 12.79 -3.24 -10.85
CA ILE A 56 12.06 -2.35 -11.75
C ILE A 56 12.57 -0.93 -11.53
N ASN A 57 13.10 -0.30 -12.58
CA ASN A 57 13.58 1.08 -12.56
C ASN A 57 12.68 1.95 -13.44
N ASP A 58 12.24 3.11 -12.94
CA ASP A 58 11.41 4.10 -13.64
C ASP A 58 10.09 3.57 -14.23
N GLY A 59 9.53 2.54 -13.60
CA GLY A 59 8.34 1.83 -14.06
C GLY A 59 7.19 1.88 -13.06
N ASP A 60 6.68 3.06 -12.69
CA ASP A 60 5.60 3.24 -11.69
C ASP A 60 4.45 2.24 -11.88
N GLN A 61 3.94 2.18 -13.12
CA GLN A 61 2.82 1.31 -13.47
C GLN A 61 3.23 -0.16 -13.47
N GLU A 62 4.42 -0.49 -13.98
CA GLU A 62 4.91 -1.87 -14.05
C GLU A 62 5.12 -2.45 -12.65
N ALA A 63 5.73 -1.66 -11.74
CA ALA A 63 5.90 -2.04 -10.35
C ALA A 63 4.56 -2.24 -9.64
N ALA A 64 3.59 -1.36 -9.85
CA ALA A 64 2.25 -1.51 -9.29
C ALA A 64 1.55 -2.78 -9.82
N GLU A 65 1.62 -3.04 -11.13
CA GLU A 65 1.06 -4.24 -11.73
C GLU A 65 1.73 -5.52 -11.20
N GLU A 66 3.04 -5.51 -11.01
CA GLU A 66 3.78 -6.66 -10.49
C GLU A 66 3.42 -6.96 -9.03
N LEU A 67 3.29 -5.93 -8.18
CA LEU A 67 2.81 -6.08 -6.81
C LEU A 67 1.40 -6.69 -6.75
N ILE A 68 0.49 -6.26 -7.64
CA ILE A 68 -0.86 -6.82 -7.72
C ILE A 68 -0.83 -8.28 -8.19
N LYS A 69 -0.05 -8.59 -9.23
CA LYS A 69 0.11 -9.97 -9.71
C LYS A 69 0.66 -10.88 -8.63
N GLU A 70 1.64 -10.42 -7.87
CA GLU A 70 2.24 -11.19 -6.78
C GLU A 70 1.28 -11.35 -5.60
N ALA A 71 0.43 -10.36 -5.31
CA ALA A 71 -0.65 -10.52 -4.34
C ALA A 71 -1.65 -11.59 -4.76
N LEU A 72 -2.03 -11.61 -6.04
CA LEU A 72 -2.93 -12.60 -6.61
C LEU A 72 -2.30 -14.00 -6.63
N SER A 73 -1.02 -14.12 -6.98
CA SER A 73 -0.27 -15.38 -6.97
C SER A 73 -0.24 -16.02 -5.57
N ARG A 74 -0.19 -15.18 -4.53
CA ARG A 74 -0.23 -15.56 -3.12
C ARG A 74 -1.64 -15.86 -2.58
N GLY A 75 -2.67 -15.72 -3.41
CA GLY A 75 -4.04 -16.08 -3.07
C GLY A 75 -4.84 -14.98 -2.37
N SER A 76 -4.51 -13.70 -2.60
CA SER A 76 -5.37 -12.61 -2.16
C SER A 76 -6.78 -12.77 -2.74
N GLN A 77 -7.79 -12.77 -1.88
CA GLN A 77 -9.21 -12.86 -2.26
C GLN A 77 -9.93 -11.52 -2.17
N ASP A 78 -9.23 -10.46 -1.76
CA ASP A 78 -9.75 -9.11 -1.63
C ASP A 78 -9.29 -8.23 -2.80
N ASP A 79 -10.03 -7.14 -3.01
CA ASP A 79 -9.63 -6.10 -3.95
C ASP A 79 -8.24 -5.57 -3.59
N SER A 80 -7.30 -5.67 -4.52
CA SER A 80 -5.91 -5.27 -4.33
C SER A 80 -5.64 -4.04 -5.20
N SER A 81 -5.39 -2.90 -4.55
CA SER A 81 -5.11 -1.63 -5.23
C SER A 81 -3.85 -1.00 -4.64
N CYS A 82 -2.91 -0.61 -5.50
CA CYS A 82 -1.65 0.01 -5.09
C CYS A 82 -1.20 1.10 -6.07
N VAL A 83 -0.39 2.01 -5.57
CA VAL A 83 0.30 3.08 -6.29
C VAL A 83 1.78 2.98 -5.93
N VAL A 84 2.64 2.99 -6.94
CA VAL A 84 4.09 3.08 -6.80
C VAL A 84 4.53 4.38 -7.43
N MET A 85 5.49 5.07 -6.81
CA MET A 85 6.10 6.29 -7.31
C MET A 85 7.61 6.17 -7.15
N PHE A 86 8.35 6.16 -8.25
CA PHE A 86 9.80 6.36 -8.30
C PHE A 86 10.12 7.87 -8.26
N GLU A 87 11.34 8.23 -7.84
CA GLU A 87 11.83 9.63 -7.86
C GLU A 87 12.24 10.09 -9.27
#